data_AF-A0A497QGL7-F1
#
_entry.id   AF-A0A497QGL7-F1
#
_cell.length_a   1.000
_cell.length_b   1.000
_cell.length_c   1.000
_cell.angle_alpha   90.00
_cell.angle_beta   90.00
_cell.angle_gamma   90.00
#
_symmetry.space_group_name_H-M   'P 1'
#
loop_
_entity.id
_entity.type
_entity.pdbx_description
1 polymer ?
#
loop_
_entity_poly.entity_id
_entity_poly.type
_entity_poly.pdbx_seq_one_letter_code
_entity_poly.pdbx_strand_id
1 'polypeptide(L)'
;MDMKHLKIRKRFYIPILLVLMSSYMIAALLPNVEVYHVYKICPAFVIYTDNFLTPGQITTIRGMIVIIHPDIRSYKNVLEHELMHVKQAYRYCFQHWIPMLWSDSMLAHMEAEAYALHIANKESIPIYAKMLKEEYNFSASIEELEEYILYYWKEQHE
;
A
#
# COMPACT_ATOMS: atom_id res chain seq x y z
N MET A 1 -27.42 35.40 -13.09
CA MET A 1 -26.04 34.86 -13.13
C MET A 1 -26.09 33.66 -14.08
N ASP A 2 -25.57 33.83 -15.30
CA ASP A 2 -25.75 32.91 -16.44
C ASP A 2 -24.80 31.69 -16.30
N MET A 3 -25.36 30.48 -16.21
CA MET A 3 -24.64 29.21 -16.05
C MET A 3 -24.08 28.67 -17.38
N LYS A 4 -23.45 29.53 -18.19
CA LYS A 4 -22.74 29.11 -19.39
C LYS A 4 -21.25 29.00 -19.07
N HIS A 5 -20.72 27.80 -19.26
CA HIS A 5 -19.29 27.43 -19.25
C HIS A 5 -18.76 26.68 -18.01
N LEU A 6 -19.38 25.55 -17.65
CA LEU A 6 -18.60 24.38 -17.21
C LEU A 6 -18.38 23.44 -18.41
N LYS A 7 -17.38 23.74 -19.24
CA LYS A 7 -16.82 22.76 -20.19
C LYS A 7 -15.94 21.79 -19.41
N ILE A 8 -16.56 20.83 -18.72
CA ILE A 8 -15.85 19.72 -18.10
C ILE A 8 -15.16 18.94 -19.24
N ARG A 9 -13.82 18.90 -19.21
CA ARG A 9 -12.98 18.31 -20.25
C ARG A 9 -13.22 16.79 -20.31
N LYS A 10 -14.06 16.35 -21.25
CA LYS A 10 -14.33 14.92 -21.57
C LYS A 10 -13.09 14.05 -21.88
N ARG A 11 -11.91 14.65 -22.03
CA ARG A 11 -10.68 13.94 -22.43
C ARG A 11 -10.02 13.09 -21.33
N PHE A 12 -10.34 13.30 -20.07
CA PHE A 12 -9.74 12.53 -18.96
C PHE A 12 -10.50 11.26 -18.58
N TYR A 13 -11.78 11.12 -18.95
CA TYR A 13 -12.59 9.97 -18.55
C TYR A 13 -12.32 8.71 -19.35
N ILE A 14 -11.94 8.83 -20.63
CA ILE A 14 -11.74 7.67 -21.51
C ILE A 14 -10.55 6.80 -21.05
N PRO A 15 -9.37 7.35 -20.73
CA PRO A 15 -8.27 6.54 -20.21
C PRO A 15 -8.60 5.87 -18.87
N ILE A 16 -9.30 6.58 -17.98
CA ILE A 16 -9.72 6.05 -16.67
C ILE A 16 -10.67 4.87 -16.87
N LEU A 17 -11.69 5.02 -17.73
CA LEU A 17 -12.66 3.97 -18.01
C LEU A 17 -12.00 2.71 -18.60
N LEU A 18 -11.00 2.90 -19.47
CA LEU A 18 -10.25 1.80 -20.08
C LEU A 18 -9.40 1.03 -19.06
N VAL A 19 -8.74 1.74 -18.12
CA VAL A 19 -7.97 1.12 -17.04
C VAL A 19 -8.88 0.34 -16.08
N LEU A 20 -10.05 0.90 -15.74
CA LEU A 20 -11.03 0.19 -14.92
C LEU A 20 -11.53 -1.07 -15.63
N MET A 21 -11.94 -0.97 -16.89
CA MET A 21 -12.45 -2.10 -17.67
C MET A 21 -11.42 -3.23 -17.82
N SER A 22 -10.15 -2.91 -18.12
CA SER A 22 -9.10 -3.93 -18.23
C SER A 22 -8.83 -4.63 -16.90
N SER A 23 -8.90 -3.90 -15.79
CA SER A 23 -8.69 -4.46 -14.44
C SER A 23 -9.78 -5.48 -14.07
N TYR A 24 -11.05 -5.16 -14.37
CA TYR A 24 -12.16 -6.10 -14.15
C TYR A 24 -12.10 -7.32 -15.09
N MET A 25 -11.62 -7.15 -16.33
CA MET A 25 -11.40 -8.28 -17.24
C MET A 25 -10.33 -9.24 -16.71
N ILE A 26 -9.24 -8.73 -16.14
CA ILE A 26 -8.18 -9.56 -15.54
C ILE A 26 -8.75 -10.37 -14.36
N ALA A 27 -9.51 -9.73 -13.48
CA ALA A 27 -10.13 -10.43 -12.34
C ALA A 27 -11.16 -11.50 -12.78
N ALA A 28 -11.88 -11.26 -13.89
CA ALA A 28 -12.79 -12.25 -14.44
C ALA A 28 -12.08 -13.48 -15.04
N LEU A 29 -10.82 -13.34 -15.45
CA LEU A 29 -10.02 -14.41 -16.06
C LEU A 29 -9.22 -15.23 -15.04
N LEU A 30 -9.03 -14.72 -13.82
CA LEU A 30 -8.20 -15.35 -12.79
C LEU A 30 -9.03 -15.62 -11.53
N PRO A 31 -9.36 -16.90 -11.23
CA PRO A 31 -10.00 -17.22 -9.96
C PRO A 31 -9.05 -16.81 -8.82
N ASN A 32 -9.58 -16.14 -7.80
CA ASN A 32 -8.86 -15.61 -6.63
C ASN A 32 -8.15 -14.26 -6.81
N VAL A 33 -8.51 -13.47 -7.82
CA VAL A 33 -8.05 -12.08 -7.95
C VAL A 33 -9.14 -11.11 -7.49
N GLU A 34 -8.78 -10.20 -6.60
CA GLU A 34 -9.57 -9.04 -6.22
C GLU A 34 -8.89 -7.76 -6.72
N VAL A 35 -9.70 -6.78 -7.14
CA VAL A 35 -9.19 -5.47 -7.58
C VAL A 35 -9.54 -4.41 -6.57
N TYR A 36 -8.51 -3.73 -6.07
CA TYR A 36 -8.60 -2.56 -5.22
C TYR A 36 -8.15 -1.33 -5.99
N HIS A 37 -8.55 -0.14 -5.55
CA HIS A 37 -8.11 1.11 -6.17
C HIS A 37 -7.44 2.00 -5.14
N VAL A 38 -6.13 2.19 -5.26
CA VAL A 38 -5.39 3.20 -4.50
C VAL A 38 -5.58 4.56 -5.16
N TYR A 39 -5.59 5.64 -4.37
CA TYR A 39 -5.93 7.00 -4.84
C TYR A 39 -7.26 7.09 -5.63
N LYS A 40 -8.22 6.19 -5.36
CA LYS A 40 -9.52 6.07 -6.05
C LYS A 40 -9.47 5.62 -7.52
N ILE A 41 -8.32 5.69 -8.20
CA ILE A 41 -8.22 5.42 -9.65
C ILE A 41 -7.08 4.48 -10.05
N CYS A 42 -6.05 4.32 -9.22
CA CYS A 42 -4.89 3.49 -9.55
C CYS A 42 -5.16 2.05 -9.09
N PRO A 43 -5.16 1.05 -9.99
CA PRO A 43 -5.53 -0.31 -9.62
C PRO A 43 -4.45 -0.98 -8.75
N ALA A 44 -4.88 -1.80 -7.81
CA ALA A 44 -4.04 -2.78 -7.11
C ALA A 44 -4.69 -4.14 -7.29
N PHE A 45 -3.93 -5.12 -7.77
CA PHE A 45 -4.39 -6.47 -8.02
C PHE A 45 -3.99 -7.36 -6.86
N VAL A 46 -4.95 -7.82 -6.06
CA VAL A 46 -4.71 -8.68 -4.91
C VAL A 46 -5.00 -10.12 -5.33
N ILE A 47 -4.01 -10.99 -5.25
CA ILE A 47 -4.10 -12.39 -5.64
C ILE A 47 -3.95 -13.25 -4.39
N TYR A 48 -4.98 -14.04 -4.07
CA TYR A 48 -4.93 -14.95 -2.92
C TYR A 48 -4.39 -16.32 -3.36
N THR A 49 -3.11 -16.57 -3.11
CA THR A 49 -2.43 -17.82 -3.48
C THR A 49 -1.12 -17.99 -2.70
N ASP A 50 -0.74 -19.23 -2.47
CA ASP A 50 0.52 -19.67 -1.86
C ASP A 50 1.61 -20.00 -2.89
N ASN A 51 1.25 -20.26 -4.16
CA ASN A 51 2.15 -20.72 -5.23
C ASN A 51 3.35 -19.79 -5.52
N PHE A 52 3.27 -18.52 -5.14
CA PHE A 52 4.31 -17.51 -5.40
C PHE A 52 4.98 -17.00 -4.12
N LEU A 53 4.63 -17.56 -2.96
CA LEU A 53 5.20 -17.20 -1.67
C LEU A 53 6.35 -18.16 -1.33
N THR A 54 7.40 -17.63 -0.73
CA THR A 54 8.48 -18.49 -0.19
C THR A 54 8.02 -19.13 1.13
N PRO A 55 8.60 -20.28 1.55
CA PRO A 55 8.23 -20.91 2.81
C PRO A 55 8.36 -19.94 4.00
N GLY A 56 7.26 -19.75 4.73
CA GLY A 56 7.17 -18.80 5.86
C GLY A 56 6.74 -17.38 5.48
N GLN A 57 6.65 -17.06 4.20
CA GLN A 57 6.17 -15.76 3.71
C GLN A 57 4.65 -15.76 3.60
N ILE A 58 4.01 -14.72 4.16
CA ILE A 58 2.55 -14.57 4.17
C ILE A 58 2.04 -13.60 3.09
N THR A 59 2.86 -12.65 2.66
CA THR A 59 2.54 -11.65 1.65
C THR A 59 3.75 -11.28 0.79
N THR A 60 3.53 -10.79 -0.42
CA THR A 60 4.55 -10.12 -1.23
C THR A 60 3.93 -9.10 -2.18
N ILE A 61 4.68 -8.04 -2.50
CA ILE A 61 4.25 -7.01 -3.44
C ILE A 61 5.19 -6.95 -4.64
N ARG A 62 4.60 -6.78 -5.82
CA ARG A 62 5.29 -6.56 -7.09
C ARG A 62 4.62 -5.42 -7.84
N GLY A 63 5.04 -4.20 -7.52
CA GLY A 63 4.48 -2.98 -8.12
C GLY A 63 3.01 -2.79 -7.72
N MET A 64 2.08 -3.02 -8.65
CA MET A 64 0.63 -2.95 -8.40
C MET A 64 0.00 -4.29 -8.00
N ILE A 65 0.77 -5.37 -7.96
CA ILE A 65 0.28 -6.70 -7.62
C ILE A 65 0.64 -7.00 -6.17
N VAL A 66 -0.36 -7.38 -5.38
CA VAL A 66 -0.20 -7.90 -4.03
C VAL A 66 -0.55 -9.38 -4.07
N ILE A 67 0.30 -10.22 -3.51
CA ILE A 67 0.06 -11.65 -3.37
C ILE A 67 -0.06 -11.94 -1.87
N ILE A 68 -1.17 -12.55 -1.46
CA ILE A 68 -1.50 -12.81 -0.06
C ILE A 68 -1.78 -14.30 0.11
N HIS A 69 -1.24 -14.90 1.17
CA HIS A 69 -1.55 -16.28 1.53
C HIS A 69 -3.07 -16.43 1.80
N PRO A 70 -3.76 -17.43 1.23
CA PRO A 70 -5.22 -17.56 1.35
C PRO A 70 -5.75 -17.54 2.79
N ASP A 71 -5.00 -18.14 3.73
CA ASP A 71 -5.39 -18.26 5.14
C ASP A 71 -5.55 -16.91 5.86
N ILE A 72 -4.84 -15.88 5.42
CA ILE A 72 -4.87 -14.56 6.03
C ILE A 72 -5.77 -13.57 5.26
N ARG A 73 -6.56 -14.05 4.29
CA ARG A 73 -7.48 -13.22 3.50
C ARG A 73 -8.45 -12.39 4.34
N SER A 74 -8.78 -12.86 5.54
CA SER A 74 -9.67 -12.16 6.47
C SER A 74 -8.99 -11.04 7.27
N TYR A 75 -7.66 -10.95 7.24
CA TYR A 75 -6.89 -9.98 8.02
C TYR A 75 -6.81 -8.64 7.27
N LYS A 76 -7.85 -7.82 7.46
CA LYS A 76 -7.98 -6.51 6.79
C LYS A 76 -6.76 -5.62 6.95
N ASN A 77 -6.19 -5.56 8.15
CA ASN A 77 -5.04 -4.71 8.46
C ASN A 77 -3.84 -5.06 7.57
N VAL A 78 -3.55 -6.36 7.40
CA VAL A 78 -2.46 -6.82 6.52
C VAL A 78 -2.70 -6.36 5.09
N LEU A 79 -3.91 -6.54 4.56
CA LEU A 79 -4.23 -6.06 3.22
C LEU A 79 -4.06 -4.55 3.09
N GLU A 80 -4.49 -3.76 4.07
CA GLU A 80 -4.34 -2.31 4.07
C GLU A 80 -2.87 -1.86 4.08
N HIS A 81 -2.03 -2.55 4.84
CA HIS A 81 -0.58 -2.36 4.84
C HIS A 81 0.03 -2.65 3.46
N GLU A 82 -0.28 -3.80 2.85
CA GLU A 82 0.23 -4.12 1.52
C GLU A 82 -0.25 -3.11 0.45
N LEU A 83 -1.51 -2.65 0.55
CA LEU A 83 -2.05 -1.63 -0.34
C LEU A 83 -1.37 -0.26 -0.16
N MET A 84 -0.87 0.05 1.04
CA MET A 84 -0.05 1.25 1.26
C MET A 84 1.25 1.19 0.46
N HIS A 85 1.92 0.04 0.41
CA HIS A 85 3.11 -0.09 -0.42
C HIS A 85 2.82 0.01 -1.92
N VAL A 86 1.66 -0.48 -2.39
CA VAL A 86 1.22 -0.22 -3.77
C VAL A 86 1.00 1.28 -3.99
N LYS A 87 0.38 1.97 -3.03
CA LYS A 87 0.17 3.43 -3.06
C LYS A 87 1.51 4.19 -3.09
N GLN A 88 2.50 3.73 -2.33
CA GLN A 88 3.87 4.26 -2.38
C GLN A 88 4.54 3.95 -3.72
N ALA A 89 4.39 2.75 -4.26
CA ALA A 89 4.89 2.40 -5.59
C ALA A 89 4.35 3.37 -6.65
N TYR A 90 3.05 3.66 -6.64
CA TYR A 90 2.46 4.68 -7.50
C TYR A 90 3.03 6.09 -7.27
N ARG A 91 3.25 6.49 -6.01
CA ARG A 91 3.85 7.79 -5.65
C ARG A 91 5.22 7.97 -6.30
N TYR A 92 5.98 6.88 -6.41
CA TYR A 92 7.32 6.87 -7.01
C TYR A 92 7.35 6.29 -8.44
N CYS A 93 6.24 6.31 -9.19
CA CYS A 93 6.18 5.82 -10.58
C CYS A 93 6.74 4.38 -10.75
N PHE A 94 6.45 3.49 -9.79
CA PHE A 94 6.95 2.12 -9.66
C PHE A 94 8.45 1.96 -9.41
N GLN A 95 9.17 3.06 -9.20
CA GLN A 95 10.60 3.08 -8.92
C GLN A 95 10.92 3.11 -7.42
N HIS A 96 9.93 2.93 -6.52
CA HIS A 96 10.13 2.95 -5.06
C HIS A 96 11.22 2.01 -4.54
N TRP A 97 11.43 0.85 -5.20
CA TRP A 97 12.51 -0.09 -4.85
C TRP A 97 13.92 0.50 -5.03
N ILE A 98 14.10 1.45 -5.95
CA ILE A 98 15.40 2.06 -6.25
C ILE A 98 15.93 2.83 -5.03
N PRO A 99 15.21 3.84 -4.49
CA PRO A 99 15.71 4.54 -3.33
C PRO A 99 15.66 3.69 -2.04
N MET A 100 14.81 2.65 -1.95
CA MET A 100 14.81 1.72 -0.81
C MET A 100 16.13 0.95 -0.69
N LEU A 101 16.76 0.60 -1.83
CA LEU A 101 18.05 -0.09 -1.85
C LEU A 101 19.22 0.79 -1.38
N TRP A 102 19.05 2.11 -1.30
CA TRP A 102 20.13 3.05 -0.98
C TRP A 102 19.95 3.80 0.33
N SER A 103 18.80 3.70 0.99
CA SER A 103 18.53 4.44 2.22
C SER A 103 17.64 3.65 3.19
N ASP A 104 18.26 3.14 4.26
CA ASP A 104 17.55 2.58 5.42
C ASP A 104 16.50 3.55 5.98
N SER A 105 16.84 4.83 6.06
CA SER A 105 15.93 5.87 6.57
C SER A 105 14.66 5.96 5.72
N MET A 106 14.80 5.93 4.40
CA MET A 106 13.63 5.99 3.52
C MET A 106 12.79 4.71 3.61
N LEU A 107 13.44 3.54 3.72
CA LEU A 107 12.74 2.28 3.98
C LEU A 107 11.97 2.33 5.30
N ALA A 108 12.60 2.83 6.37
CA ALA A 108 11.97 3.02 7.68
C ALA A 108 10.76 3.94 7.61
N HIS A 109 10.82 5.05 6.84
CA HIS A 109 9.66 5.92 6.61
C HIS A 109 8.51 5.20 5.89
N MET A 110 8.82 4.42 4.86
CA MET A 110 7.81 3.70 4.09
C MET A 110 7.10 2.64 4.92
N GLU A 111 7.86 1.87 5.70
CA GLU A 111 7.32 0.89 6.63
C GLU A 111 6.52 1.56 7.75
N ALA A 112 7.03 2.66 8.34
CA ALA A 112 6.30 3.43 9.35
C ALA A 112 4.96 3.98 8.82
N GLU A 113 4.92 4.45 7.57
CA GLU A 113 3.67 4.88 6.92
C GLU A 113 2.68 3.72 6.77
N ALA A 114 3.15 2.52 6.42
CA ALA A 114 2.31 1.34 6.29
C ALA A 114 1.80 0.84 7.65
N TYR A 115 2.65 0.81 8.68
CA TYR A 115 2.27 0.40 10.03
C TYR A 115 1.37 1.40 10.75
N ALA A 116 1.42 2.69 10.41
CA ALA A 116 0.50 3.68 10.95
C ALA A 116 -0.98 3.33 10.69
N LEU A 117 -1.28 2.57 9.63
CA LEU A 117 -2.63 2.07 9.33
C LEU A 117 -3.10 0.97 10.29
N HIS A 118 -2.18 0.20 10.89
CA HIS A 118 -2.53 -0.86 11.85
C HIS A 118 -2.94 -0.31 13.22
N ILE A 119 -2.61 0.95 13.50
CA ILE A 119 -2.65 1.50 14.86
C ILE A 119 -4.00 2.18 15.10
N ALA A 120 -4.88 1.47 15.79
CA ALA A 120 -6.15 2.03 16.24
C ALA A 120 -5.99 3.02 17.41
N ASN A 121 -4.94 2.85 18.23
CA ASN A 121 -4.65 3.70 19.38
C ASN A 121 -3.15 4.01 19.43
N LYS A 122 -2.83 5.30 19.61
CA LYS A 122 -1.46 5.83 19.74
C LYS A 122 -0.60 5.10 20.78
N GLU A 123 -1.19 4.53 21.83
CA GLU A 123 -0.47 3.75 22.85
C GLU A 123 0.22 2.49 22.30
N SER A 124 -0.19 1.99 21.12
CA SER A 124 0.45 0.83 20.48
C SER A 124 1.69 1.17 19.66
N ILE A 125 1.99 2.46 19.42
CA ILE A 125 3.12 2.90 18.59
C ILE A 125 4.48 2.29 19.04
N PRO A 126 4.83 2.28 20.35
CA PRO A 126 6.11 1.71 20.79
C PRO A 126 6.27 0.23 20.44
N ILE A 127 5.17 -0.54 20.41
CA ILE A 127 5.19 -1.96 20.04
C ILE A 127 5.57 -2.11 18.57
N TYR A 128 4.95 -1.32 17.68
CA TYR A 128 5.25 -1.36 16.25
C TYR A 128 6.65 -0.82 15.91
N ALA A 129 7.11 0.24 16.59
CA ALA A 129 8.47 0.73 16.42
C ALA A 129 9.51 -0.33 16.79
N LYS A 130 9.28 -1.06 17.89
CA LYS A 130 10.12 -2.18 18.29
C LYS A 130 10.08 -3.33 17.26
N MET A 131 8.89 -3.71 16.79
CA MET A 131 8.76 -4.74 15.74
C MET A 131 9.54 -4.37 14.49
N LEU A 132 9.41 -3.13 14.01
CA LEU A 132 10.16 -2.63 12.86
C LEU A 132 11.67 -2.72 13.05
N LYS A 133 12.15 -2.32 14.23
CA LYS A 133 13.57 -2.39 14.56
C LYS A 133 14.07 -3.83 14.54
N GLU A 134 13.31 -4.77 15.09
CA GLU A 134 13.69 -6.18 15.20
C GLU A 134 13.61 -6.91 13.85
N GLU A 135 12.61 -6.60 13.03
CA GLU A 135 12.36 -7.28 11.75
C GLU A 135 13.30 -6.81 10.64
N TYR A 136 13.55 -5.50 10.55
CA TYR A 136 14.32 -4.92 9.45
C TYR A 136 15.72 -4.46 9.84
N ASN A 137 16.05 -4.48 11.15
CA ASN A 137 17.35 -4.05 11.68
C ASN A 137 17.79 -2.67 11.15
N PHE A 138 16.85 -1.71 11.07
CA PHE A 138 17.14 -0.36 10.59
C PHE A 138 18.23 0.31 11.41
N SER A 139 18.98 1.23 10.81
CA SER A 139 19.94 2.08 11.53
C SER A 139 19.26 3.06 12.50
N ALA A 140 18.04 3.51 12.19
CA ALA A 140 17.24 4.41 13.04
C ALA A 140 16.97 3.82 14.44
N SER A 141 16.94 4.65 15.48
CA SER A 141 16.61 4.24 16.85
C SER A 141 15.13 3.90 16.99
N ILE A 142 14.74 3.24 18.09
CA ILE A 142 13.32 2.95 18.36
C ILE A 142 12.53 4.26 18.49
N GLU A 143 13.11 5.26 19.17
CA GLU A 143 12.51 6.58 19.34
C GLU A 143 12.29 7.28 17.99
N GLU A 144 13.27 7.23 17.08
CA GLU A 144 13.10 7.77 15.71
C GLU A 144 11.98 7.05 14.94
N LEU A 145 11.88 5.72 15.08
CA LEU A 145 10.80 4.94 14.46
C LEU A 145 9.43 5.28 15.06
N GLU A 146 9.34 5.49 16.37
CA GLU A 146 8.11 5.96 17.02
C GLU A 146 7.68 7.33 16.49
N GLU A 147 8.62 8.25 16.27
CA GLU A 147 8.36 9.55 15.69
C GLU A 147 7.83 9.45 14.25
N TYR A 148 8.44 8.59 13.42
CA TYR A 148 7.95 8.36 12.05
C TYR A 148 6.53 7.79 12.04
N ILE A 149 6.28 6.76 12.84
CA ILE A 149 4.94 6.14 12.93
C ILE A 149 3.94 7.17 13.43
N LEU A 150 4.27 7.93 14.48
CA LEU A 150 3.38 8.95 15.04
C LEU A 150 3.06 10.04 14.02
N TYR A 151 4.05 10.48 13.24
CA TYR A 151 3.85 11.45 12.17
C TYR A 151 2.80 10.95 11.16
N TYR A 152 2.98 9.75 10.61
CA TYR A 152 2.04 9.19 9.64
C TYR A 152 0.68 8.84 10.25
N TRP A 153 0.64 8.41 11.52
CA TRP A 153 -0.59 8.11 12.23
C TRP A 153 -1.48 9.36 12.32
N LYS A 154 -0.90 10.52 12.67
CA LYS A 154 -1.63 11.79 12.72
C LYS A 154 -2.21 12.16 11.36
N GLU A 155 -1.42 12.06 10.29
CA GLU A 155 -1.88 12.36 8.91
C GLU A 155 -3.07 11.50 8.45
N GLN A 156 -3.31 10.33 9.07
CA GLN A 156 -4.46 9.49 8.75
C GLN A 156 -5.69 9.75 9.65
N HIS A 157 -5.51 10.34 10.83
CA HIS A 157 -6.55 10.40 11.88
C HIS A 157 -6.95 11.82 12.30
N GLU A 158 -6.16 12.84 11.96
CA GLU A 158 -6.42 14.27 12.23
C GLU A 158 -6.77 15.02 10.94
#